data_AF-I7ZDS0-F1
#
_entry.id   AF-I7ZDS0-F1
#
_cell.length_a   1.000
_cell.length_b   1.000
_cell.length_c   1.000
_cell.angle_alpha   90.00
_cell.angle_beta   90.00
_cell.angle_gamma   90.00
#
_symmetry.space_group_name_H-M   'P 1'
#
loop_
_entity.id
_entity.type
_entity.pdbx_description
1 polymer ?
#
loop_
_entity_poly.entity_id
_entity_poly.type
_entity_poly.pdbx_seq_one_letter_code
_entity_poly.pdbx_strand_id
1 'polypeptide(L)'
;MRFFPFGEADEGSNANQVYATWQLISGLPQNQLKGSATLDWFRVQIDVWAAKADEADTAASALRTALEPKGYIVSINADGRDAATRAYRISFDFEFWQKR
;
A
#
# COMPACT_ATOMS: atom_id res chain seq x y z
N MET A 1 -2.91 -1.27 13.52
CA MET A 1 -3.62 -1.55 12.25
C MET A 1 -3.10 -2.86 11.68
N ARG A 2 -3.97 -3.72 11.15
CA ARG A 2 -3.57 -4.95 10.44
C ARG A 2 -3.18 -4.62 8.99
N PHE A 3 -2.24 -5.38 8.45
CA PHE A 3 -1.71 -5.17 7.10
C PHE A 3 -1.72 -6.50 6.35
N PHE A 4 -2.50 -6.60 5.28
CA PHE A 4 -2.72 -7.84 4.55
C PHE A 4 -2.08 -7.82 3.16
N PRO A 5 -1.39 -8.90 2.73
CA PRO A 5 -0.75 -8.97 1.42
C PRO A 5 -1.76 -9.28 0.29
N PHE A 6 -1.28 -9.24 -0.96
CA PHE A 6 -2.04 -9.58 -2.17
C PHE A 6 -3.28 -8.71 -2.47
N GLY A 7 -3.39 -7.54 -1.84
CA GLY A 7 -4.54 -6.66 -2.05
C GLY A 7 -5.85 -7.19 -1.46
N GLU A 8 -5.78 -8.23 -0.63
CA GLU A 8 -6.95 -8.95 -0.13
C GLU A 8 -6.90 -9.03 1.40
N ALA A 9 -8.03 -8.78 2.05
CA ALA A 9 -8.17 -8.92 3.50
C ALA A 9 -8.72 -10.31 3.84
N ASP A 10 -8.46 -10.78 5.06
CA ASP A 10 -9.04 -12.05 5.53
C ASP A 10 -10.57 -11.99 5.63
N GLU A 11 -11.24 -13.15 5.59
CA GLU A 11 -12.71 -13.24 5.70
C GLU A 11 -13.28 -12.59 6.98
N GLY A 12 -12.45 -12.44 8.01
CA GLY A 12 -12.82 -11.78 9.27
C GLY A 12 -12.74 -10.24 9.24
N SER A 13 -12.07 -9.66 8.24
CA SER A 13 -11.95 -8.21 8.10
C SER A 13 -13.26 -7.59 7.66
N ASN A 14 -13.66 -6.52 8.34
CA ASN A 14 -14.89 -5.81 8.05
C ASN A 14 -14.72 -4.31 8.33
N ALA A 15 -15.71 -3.53 7.91
CA ALA A 15 -15.66 -2.07 8.01
C ALA A 15 -15.46 -1.54 9.44
N ASN A 16 -15.85 -2.26 10.49
CA ASN A 16 -15.68 -1.78 11.87
C ASN A 16 -14.21 -1.79 12.33
N GLN A 17 -13.29 -2.23 11.49
CA GLN A 17 -11.86 -2.26 11.74
C GLN A 17 -11.12 -1.33 10.79
N VAL A 18 -10.08 -0.67 11.29
CA VAL A 18 -9.11 0.03 10.44
C VAL A 18 -8.01 -0.95 10.07
N TYR A 19 -7.93 -1.26 8.78
CA TYR A 19 -6.94 -2.18 8.22
C TYR A 19 -6.41 -1.64 6.89
N ALA A 20 -5.34 -2.25 6.40
CA ALA A 20 -4.83 -1.96 5.07
C ALA A 20 -4.44 -3.24 4.35
N THR A 21 -4.58 -3.20 3.03
CA THR A 21 -4.13 -4.23 2.11
C THR A 21 -3.00 -3.66 1.26
N TRP A 22 -2.07 -4.50 0.82
CA TRP A 22 -1.03 -4.09 -0.11
C TRP A 22 -0.79 -5.14 -1.18
N GLN A 23 -0.35 -4.71 -2.35
CA GLN A 23 -0.04 -5.58 -3.47
C GLN A 23 1.16 -5.04 -4.25
N LEU A 24 1.94 -5.95 -4.80
CA LEU A 24 3.02 -5.61 -5.72
C LEU A 24 2.41 -5.24 -7.08
N ILE A 25 2.60 -4.00 -7.51
CA ILE A 25 2.15 -3.52 -8.83
C ILE A 25 3.21 -3.78 -9.88
N SER A 26 4.47 -3.51 -9.54
CA SER A 26 5.60 -3.74 -10.43
C SER A 26 6.89 -3.94 -9.66
N GLY A 27 7.81 -4.70 -10.25
CA GLY A 27 9.15 -4.92 -9.72
C GLY A 27 10.15 -5.01 -10.87
N LEU A 28 11.26 -4.28 -10.76
CA LEU A 28 12.28 -4.20 -11.80
C LEU A 28 13.68 -4.37 -11.19
N PRO A 29 14.41 -5.43 -11.55
CA PRO A 29 15.83 -5.53 -11.23
C PRO A 29 16.62 -4.44 -11.95
N GLN A 30 17.50 -3.74 -11.23
CA GLN A 30 18.33 -2.70 -11.81
C GLN A 30 19.47 -3.27 -12.64
N ASN A 31 19.57 -2.76 -13.86
CA ASN A 31 20.64 -3.15 -14.76
C ASN A 31 21.97 -2.55 -14.30
N GLN A 32 23.06 -3.30 -14.44
CA GLN A 32 24.41 -2.86 -14.07
C GLN A 32 25.36 -3.09 -15.24
N LEU A 33 26.40 -2.25 -15.33
CA LEU A 33 27.39 -2.31 -16.42
C LEU A 33 28.06 -3.68 -16.55
N LYS A 34 28.11 -4.46 -15.45
CA LYS A 34 28.62 -5.82 -15.44
C LYS A 34 28.01 -6.61 -14.27
N GLY A 35 27.69 -7.88 -14.51
CA GLY A 35 27.18 -8.80 -13.49
C GLY A 35 25.65 -8.84 -13.41
N SER A 36 25.14 -9.61 -12.46
CA SER A 36 23.69 -9.69 -12.18
C SER A 36 23.21 -8.47 -11.39
N ALA A 37 21.93 -8.13 -11.54
CA ALA A 37 21.29 -7.07 -10.77
C ALA A 37 21.44 -7.31 -9.25
N THR A 38 21.89 -6.28 -8.53
CA THR A 38 22.07 -6.32 -7.06
C THR A 38 21.03 -5.49 -6.31
N LEU A 39 20.19 -4.76 -7.03
CA LEU A 39 19.16 -3.89 -6.48
C LEU A 39 17.87 -4.09 -7.27
N ASP A 40 16.77 -4.25 -6.56
CA ASP A 40 15.45 -4.32 -7.14
C ASP A 40 14.67 -3.06 -6.76
N TRP A 41 13.98 -2.48 -7.74
CA TRP A 41 12.97 -1.46 -7.54
C TRP A 41 11.61 -2.13 -7.40
N PHE A 42 10.81 -1.69 -6.46
CA PHE A 42 9.44 -2.15 -6.29
C PHE A 42 8.48 -0.97 -6.23
N ARG A 43 7.33 -1.14 -6.87
CA ARG A 43 6.14 -0.31 -6.67
C ARG A 43 5.05 -1.15 -6.05
N VAL A 44 4.58 -0.74 -4.88
CA VAL A 44 3.46 -1.37 -4.19
C VAL A 44 2.30 -0.40 -4.11
N GLN A 45 1.08 -0.91 -4.31
CA GLN A 45 -0.14 -0.18 -4.00
C GLN A 45 -0.56 -0.54 -2.58
N ILE A 46 -0.90 0.47 -1.80
CA ILE A 46 -1.42 0.33 -0.44
C ILE A 46 -2.82 0.91 -0.42
N ASP A 47 -3.78 0.11 0.04
CA ASP A 47 -5.17 0.50 0.20
C ASP A 47 -5.52 0.44 1.69
N VAL A 48 -6.01 1.56 2.23
CA VAL A 48 -6.42 1.70 3.64
C VAL A 48 -7.92 1.72 3.73
N TRP A 49 -8.47 0.93 4.64
CA TRP A 49 -9.89 0.66 4.78
C TRP A 49 -10.39 1.01 6.18
N ALA A 50 -11.54 1.67 6.27
CA ALA A 50 -12.21 1.96 7.55
C ALA A 50 -13.73 2.17 7.39
N ALA A 51 -14.49 2.10 8.49
CA ALA A 51 -15.94 2.38 8.50
C ALA A 51 -16.27 3.83 8.17
N LYS A 52 -15.36 4.76 8.46
CA LYS A 52 -15.53 6.19 8.22
C LYS A 52 -14.37 6.74 7.40
N ALA A 53 -14.66 7.76 6.61
CA ALA A 53 -13.69 8.39 5.72
C ALA A 53 -12.56 9.11 6.48
N ASP A 54 -12.87 9.75 7.61
CA ASP A 54 -11.89 10.44 8.46
C ASP A 54 -10.92 9.47 9.14
N GLU A 55 -11.41 8.31 9.57
CA GLU A 55 -10.59 7.23 10.12
C GLU A 55 -9.64 6.65 9.06
N ALA A 56 -10.14 6.45 7.83
CA ALA A 56 -9.31 6.03 6.70
C ALA A 56 -8.22 7.06 6.36
N ASP A 57 -8.57 8.36 6.33
CA ASP A 57 -7.64 9.45 6.03
C ASP A 57 -6.54 9.60 7.08
N THR A 58 -6.93 9.55 8.35
CA THR A 58 -6.00 9.59 9.47
C THR A 58 -5.00 8.43 9.39
N ALA A 59 -5.48 7.21 9.11
CA ALA A 59 -4.62 6.03 8.99
C ALA A 59 -3.73 6.07 7.75
N ALA A 60 -4.24 6.50 6.60
CA ALA A 60 -3.48 6.64 5.37
C ALA A 60 -2.39 7.70 5.50
N SER A 61 -2.69 8.84 6.11
CA SER A 61 -1.71 9.90 6.39
C SER A 61 -0.60 9.41 7.31
N ALA A 62 -0.95 8.69 8.40
CA ALA A 62 0.03 8.11 9.30
C ALA A 62 0.94 7.09 8.60
N LEU A 63 0.40 6.25 7.70
CA LEU A 63 1.19 5.32 6.91
C LEU A 63 2.13 6.05 5.94
N ARG A 64 1.64 7.04 5.20
CA ARG A 64 2.47 7.84 4.29
C ARG A 64 3.65 8.45 5.05
N THR A 65 3.40 9.14 6.16
CA THR A 65 4.45 9.71 7.01
C THR A 65 5.47 8.67 7.49
N ALA A 66 5.02 7.46 7.85
CA ALA A 66 5.91 6.38 8.29
C ALA A 66 6.75 5.78 7.13
N LEU A 67 6.26 5.85 5.89
CA LEU A 67 6.89 5.27 4.71
C LEU A 67 7.85 6.22 3.98
N GLU A 68 7.62 7.54 4.01
CA GLU A 68 8.48 8.55 3.35
C GLU A 68 9.99 8.40 3.68
N PRO A 69 10.43 8.02 4.90
CA PRO A 69 11.85 7.78 5.16
C PRO A 69 12.44 6.53 4.48
N LYS A 70 11.61 5.69 3.85
CA LYS A 70 11.98 4.38 3.29
C LYS A 70 11.87 4.31 1.76
N GLY A 71 11.35 5.36 1.12
CA GLY A 71 11.05 5.38 -0.31
C GLY A 71 10.23 6.61 -0.66
N TYR A 72 9.39 6.53 -1.68
CA TYR A 72 8.61 7.66 -2.18
C TYR A 72 7.15 7.30 -2.42
N ILE A 73 6.25 8.19 -2.00
CA ILE A 73 4.85 8.14 -2.44
C ILE A 73 4.78 8.72 -3.85
N VAL A 74 4.37 7.91 -4.82
CA VAL A 74 4.41 8.28 -6.26
C VAL A 74 3.05 8.47 -6.88
N SER A 75 1.98 8.05 -6.19
CA SER A 75 0.62 8.24 -6.67
C SER A 75 -0.36 8.31 -5.51
N ILE A 76 -1.38 9.15 -5.68
CA ILE A 76 -2.60 9.14 -4.87
C ILE A 76 -3.69 8.64 -5.81
N ASN A 77 -4.23 7.48 -5.50
CA ASN A 77 -5.20 6.80 -6.35
C ASN A 77 -6.62 7.25 -5.99
N ALA A 78 -7.59 6.93 -6.84
CA ALA A 78 -8.99 7.29 -6.60
C ALA A 78 -9.53 6.64 -5.31
N ASP A 79 -10.15 7.48 -4.49
CA ASP A 79 -10.90 7.04 -3.31
C ASP A 79 -11.99 6.06 -3.73
N GLY A 80 -12.27 5.11 -2.85
CA GLY A 80 -13.20 4.02 -3.13
C GLY A 80 -14.09 3.70 -1.96
N ARG A 81 -15.03 2.81 -2.20
CA ARG A 81 -15.82 2.20 -1.15
C ARG A 81 -16.06 0.75 -1.51
N ASP A 82 -15.78 -0.15 -0.58
CA ASP A 82 -16.02 -1.56 -0.79
C ASP A 82 -17.53 -1.84 -0.92
N ALA A 83 -17.92 -2.65 -1.90
CA ALA A 83 -19.33 -2.90 -2.17
C ALA A 83 -19.98 -3.79 -1.11
N ALA A 84 -19.23 -4.74 -0.54
CA ALA A 84 -19.74 -5.74 0.40
C ALA A 84 -19.71 -5.25 1.85
N THR A 85 -18.54 -4.79 2.30
CA THR A 85 -18.28 -4.34 3.67
C THR A 85 -18.66 -2.88 3.89
N ARG A 86 -18.81 -2.09 2.82
CA ARG A 86 -19.08 -0.63 2.86
C ARG A 86 -17.96 0.20 3.48
N ALA A 87 -16.76 -0.37 3.66
CA ALA A 87 -15.57 0.33 4.11
C ALA A 87 -15.13 1.40 3.09
N TYR A 88 -14.76 2.57 3.57
CA TYR A 88 -14.12 3.62 2.77
C TYR A 88 -12.68 3.23 2.49
N ARG A 89 -12.21 3.50 1.26
CA ARG A 89 -10.86 3.20 0.80
C ARG A 89 -10.11 4.47 0.45
N ILE A 90 -8.91 4.61 0.99
CA ILE A 90 -7.90 5.56 0.50
C ILE A 90 -6.72 4.76 -0.03
N SER A 91 -6.26 5.09 -1.24
CA SER A 91 -5.28 4.30 -1.97
C SER A 91 -4.11 5.15 -2.42
N PHE A 92 -2.90 4.62 -2.34
CA PHE A 92 -1.69 5.29 -2.80
C PHE A 92 -0.61 4.27 -3.17
N ASP A 93 0.33 4.72 -4.00
CA ASP A 93 1.45 3.90 -4.43
C ASP A 93 2.74 4.36 -3.78
N PHE A 94 3.52 3.38 -3.31
CA PHE A 94 4.81 3.58 -2.69
C PHE A 94 5.89 2.84 -3.48
N GLU A 95 6.98 3.55 -3.77
CA GLU A 95 8.13 3.01 -4.47
C GLU A 95 9.35 2.97 -3.57
N PHE A 96 10.08 1.86 -3.60
CA PHE A 96 11.30 1.69 -2.82
C PHE A 96 12.30 0.80 -3.52
N TRP A 97 13.56 0.91 -3.08
CA TRP A 97 14.66 0.09 -3.55
C TRP A 97 15.04 -0.90 -2.47
N GLN A 98 15.22 -2.16 -2.87
CA GLN A 98 15.62 -3.24 -1.98
C GLN A 98 16.85 -3.93 -2.55
N LYS A 99 17.86 -4.11 -1.70
CA LYS A 99 19.03 -4.90 -2.08
C LYS A 99 18.63 -6.37 -2.17
N ARG A 100 19.09 -7.05 -3.23
CA ARG A 100 18.88 -8.47 -3.48
C ARG A 100 19.78 -9.35 -2.61
#